data_AF-A0A0G0XT29-F1
#
_entry.id   AF-A0A0G0XT29-F1
#
_cell.length_a   1.000
_cell.length_b   1.000
_cell.length_c   1.000
_cell.angle_alpha   90.00
_cell.angle_beta   90.00
_cell.angle_gamma   90.00
#
_symmetry.space_group_name_H-M   'P 1'
#
loop_
_entity.id
_entity.type
_entity.pdbx_description
1 polymer ?
#
loop_
_entity_poly.entity_id
_entity_poly.type
_entity_poly.pdbx_seq_one_letter_code
_entity_poly.pdbx_strand_id
1 'polypeptide(L)' 'MREIYKSKIFVHSLVFLGLFALAGYVFAEIKVLILFSVLSFAGAVCGAFVRLSDQIEKHD' A
#
# COMPACT_ATOMS: atom_id res chain seq x y z
N MET A 1 12.09 11.79 0.82
CA MET A 1 10.89 10.99 1.21
C MET A 1 9.69 11.20 0.26
N ARG A 2 9.35 12.41 -0.22
CA ARG A 2 8.22 12.62 -1.16
C ARG A 2 8.31 11.81 -2.47
N GLU A 3 9.49 11.69 -3.06
CA GLU A 3 9.73 10.94 -4.32
C GLU A 3 9.33 9.46 -4.25
N ILE A 4 9.54 8.80 -3.10
CA ILE A 4 9.25 7.37 -2.91
C ILE A 4 7.74 7.12 -2.95
N TYR A 5 6.96 7.98 -2.28
CA TYR A 5 5.50 7.92 -2.26
C TYR A 5 4.84 8.35 -3.58
N LYS A 6 5.55 9.11 -4.41
CA LYS A 6 5.03 9.60 -5.70
C LYS A 6 5.07 8.53 -6.78
N SER A 7 5.96 7.54 -6.65
CA SER A 7 6.13 6.52 -7.67
C SER A 7 4.95 5.53 -7.68
N LYS A 8 4.32 5.37 -8.85
CA LYS A 8 3.25 4.35 -9.06
C LYS A 8 3.72 2.95 -8.63
N ILE A 9 5.02 2.71 -8.73
CA ILE A 9 5.69 1.46 -8.34
C ILE A 9 5.54 1.19 -6.84
N PHE A 10 5.64 2.19 -5.97
CA PHE A 10 5.55 1.98 -4.52
C PHE A 10 4.18 1.43 -4.10
N VAL A 11 3.10 2.05 -4.60
CA VAL A 11 1.72 1.58 -4.36
C VAL A 11 1.52 0.18 -4.93
N HIS A 12 2.07 -0.10 -6.11
CA HIS A 12 1.96 -1.43 -6.73
C HIS A 12 2.72 -2.51 -5.93
N SER A 13 3.91 -2.19 -5.41
CA SER A 13 4.69 -3.09 -4.55
C SER A 13 3.95 -3.39 -3.24
N LEU A 14 3.29 -2.41 -2.63
CA LEU A 14 2.42 -2.61 -1.46
C LEU A 14 1.26 -3.56 -1.79
N VAL A 15 0.56 -3.35 -2.90
CA VAL A 15 -0.54 -4.24 -3.31
C VAL A 15 -0.05 -5.68 -3.51
N PHE A 16 1.10 -5.88 -4.16
CA PHE A 16 1.72 -7.20 -4.31
C PHE A 16 2.06 -7.85 -2.96
N LEU A 17 2.62 -7.07 -2.02
CA LEU A 17 2.93 -7.55 -0.67
C LEU A 17 1.65 -7.98 0.07
N GLY A 18 0.57 -7.23 -0.08
CA GLY A 18 -0.74 -7.54 0.51
C GLY A 18 -1.36 -8.82 -0.06
N LEU A 19 -1.28 -9.01 -1.38
CA LEU A 19 -1.73 -10.23 -2.06
C LEU A 19 -0.93 -11.46 -1.61
N PHE A 20 0.39 -11.32 -1.47
CA PHE A 20 1.26 -12.40 -1.01
C PHE A 20 0.96 -12.77 0.45
N ALA A 21 0.77 -11.77 1.32
CA ALA A 21 0.37 -11.99 2.71
C ALA A 21 -1.01 -12.67 2.80
N LEU A 22 -1.97 -12.26 1.97
CA LEU A 22 -3.29 -12.88 1.92
C LEU A 22 -3.21 -14.34 1.43
N ALA A 23 -2.40 -14.62 0.41
CA ALA A 23 -2.16 -15.97 -0.05
C ALA A 23 -1.56 -16.84 1.08
N GLY A 24 -0.56 -16.35 1.81
CA GLY A 24 -0.01 -17.06 2.96
C GLY A 24 -1.03 -17.29 4.09
N TYR A 25 -1.95 -16.35 4.34
CA TYR A 25 -3.05 -16.54 5.28
C TYR A 25 -3.99 -17.68 4.85
N VAL A 26 -4.35 -17.73 3.56
CA VAL A 26 -5.29 -18.74 3.02
C VAL A 26 -4.64 -20.12 2.89
N PHE A 27 -3.40 -20.20 2.41
CA PHE A 27 -2.74 -21.47 2.13
C PHE A 27 -2.01 -22.08 3.33
N ALA A 28 -1.46 -21.25 4.22
CA ALA A 28 -0.70 -21.73 5.38
C ALA A 28 -1.43 -21.55 6.72
N GLU A 29 -2.67 -21.05 6.71
CA GLU A 29 -3.50 -20.76 7.89
C GLU A 29 -2.81 -19.87 8.95
N ILE A 30 -1.77 -19.13 8.56
CA ILE A 30 -1.01 -18.26 9.46
C ILE A 30 -1.83 -16.99 9.68
N LYS A 31 -2.61 -16.99 10.77
CA LYS A 31 -3.55 -15.91 11.12
C LYS A 31 -2.91 -14.52 11.24
N VAL A 32 -1.61 -14.46 11.56
CA VAL A 32 -0.87 -13.20 11.73
C VAL A 32 -0.68 -12.45 10.40
N LEU A 33 -0.67 -13.16 9.26
CA LEU A 33 -0.45 -12.55 7.94
C LEU A 33 -1.59 -11.61 7.51
N ILE A 34 -2.79 -11.77 8.07
CA ILE A 34 -3.92 -10.86 7.81
C ILE A 34 -3.60 -9.42 8.25
N LEU A 35 -2.82 -9.26 9.33
CA LEU A 35 -2.41 -7.93 9.81
C LEU A 35 -1.50 -7.23 8.81
N PHE A 36 -0.61 -7.99 8.15
CA PHE A 36 0.25 -7.46 7.09
C PHE A 36 -0.55 -7.08 5.84
N SER A 37 -1.60 -7.82 5.51
CA SER A 37 -2.54 -7.46 4.43
C SER A 37 -3.21 -6.10 4.72
N VAL A 38 -3.76 -5.92 5.93
CA VAL A 38 -4.42 -4.67 6.33
C VAL A 38 -3.43 -3.51 6.37
N LEU A 39 -2.23 -3.73 6.93
CA LEU A 39 -1.18 -2.71 6.98
C LEU A 39 -0.73 -2.29 5.59
N SER A 40 -0.61 -3.23 4.66
CA SER A 40 -0.26 -2.94 3.27
C SER A 40 -1.33 -2.12 2.57
N PHE A 41 -2.60 -2.45 2.79
CA PHE A 41 -3.72 -1.66 2.26
C PHE A 41 -3.71 -0.23 2.81
N ALA A 42 -3.54 -0.06 4.13
CA ALA A 42 -3.44 1.26 4.75
C ALA A 42 -2.27 2.09 4.21
N GLY A 43 -1.10 1.47 3.99
CA GLY A 43 0.05 2.12 3.38
C GLY A 43 -0.19 2.57 1.93
N ALA A 44 -0.86 1.73 1.13
CA ALA A 44 -1.23 2.07 -0.25
C ALA A 44 -2.24 3.24 -0.30
N VAL A 45 -3.26 3.23 0.57
CA VAL A 45 -4.25 4.31 0.68
C VAL A 45 -3.58 5.61 1.12
N CYS A 46 -2.74 5.57 2.15
CA CYS A 46 -1.99 6.74 2.62
C CYS A 46 -1.13 7.33 1.49
N GLY A 47 -0.41 6.50 0.74
CA GLY A 47 0.38 6.96 -0.40
C GLY A 47 -0.46 7.57 -1.53
N ALA A 48 -1.65 7.02 -1.79
CA ALA A 48 -2.58 7.60 -2.75
C ALA A 48 -3.10 8.98 -2.31
N PHE A 49 -3.42 9.15 -1.03
CA PHE A 49 -3.84 10.44 -0.48
C PHE A 49 -2.74 11.50 -0.55
N VAL A 50 -1.48 11.14 -0.27
CA VAL A 50 -0.34 12.07 -0.40
C VAL A 50 -0.16 12.50 -1.87
N ARG A 51 -0.34 11.59 -2.83
CA ARG A 51 -0.34 11.96 -4.27
C ARG A 51 -1.49 12.90 -4.60
N LEU A 52 -2.67 12.69 -4.03
CA LEU A 52 -3.84 13.53 -4.26
C LEU A 52 -3.61 14.94 -3.70
N SER A 53 -3.12 15.06 -2.46
CA SER A 53 -2.84 16.37 -1.85
C SER A 53 -1.78 17.15 -2.63
N ASP A 54 -0.73 16.47 -3.10
CA ASP A 54 0.33 17.09 -3.91
C ASP A 54 -0.15 17.50 -5.32
N GLN A 55 -1.22 16.87 -5.85
CA GLN A 55 -1.88 17.31 -7.09
C GLN A 55 -2.75 18.55 -6.87
N ILE A 56 -3.43 18.65 -5.72
CA ILE A 56 -4.27 19.79 -5.35
C ILE A 56 -3.38 21.02 -5.08
N GLU A 57 -2.32 20.88 -4.30
CA GLU A 57 -1.34 21.95 -4.00
C GLU A 57 -0.67 22.53 -5.27
N LYS A 58 -0.62 21.76 -6.36
CA LYS A 58 -0.02 22.19 -7.64
C LYS A 58 -0.98 22.93 -8.57
N HIS A 59 -2.28 22.91 -8.26
CA HIS A 59 -3.35 23.50 -9.07
C HIS A 59 -3.97 24.76 -8.43
N ASP A 60 -3.53 25.12 -7.22
CA ASP A 60 -3.71 26.43 -6.56
C ASP A 60 -2.48 27.31 -6.84
#